data_AF-A0A5D3WKB5-F1
#
_entry.id   AF-A0A5D3WKB5-F1
#
_cell.length_a   1.000
_cell.length_b   1.000
_cell.length_c   1.000
_cell.angle_alpha   90.00
_cell.angle_beta   90.00
_cell.angle_gamma   90.00
#
_symmetry.space_group_name_H-M   'P 1'
#
loop_
_entity.id
_entity.type
_entity.pdbx_description
1 polymer ?
#
loop_
_entity_poly.entity_id
_entity_poly.type
_entity_poly.pdbx_seq_one_letter_code
_entity_poly.pdbx_strand_id
1 'polypeptide(L)'
;MFFAMTSPLLRQDGISLLVVLVMLAILGLSLGLAGSTWKTVVQRSKEAELLFRGDQYRKAIESYASVKHGGASGMLPAKLEDLLRDPRFPGVVRHIRKLYKDPMTGGDFELIKDPRYGNRIKGVYSSSDEAPFKAGGFPQEYATFANAESYQDWKFIYEPKQPQQRRPAGSGQQPPASGHPVFQGGQAN
;
A
#
# COMPACT_ATOMS: atom_id res chain seq x y z
N MET A 1 -25.08 83.94 46.51
CA MET A 1 -25.62 82.62 46.15
C MET A 1 -24.94 82.19 44.85
N PHE A 2 -23.77 81.53 44.95
CA PHE A 2 -23.01 81.04 43.79
C PHE A 2 -22.93 79.52 43.90
N PHE A 3 -23.58 78.84 42.97
CA PHE A 3 -23.71 77.39 42.93
C PHE A 3 -22.42 76.80 42.31
N ALA A 4 -21.57 76.21 43.14
CA ALA A 4 -20.41 75.46 42.67
C ALA A 4 -20.89 74.12 42.11
N MET A 5 -20.83 73.99 40.78
CA MET A 5 -21.20 72.79 40.06
C MET A 5 -19.97 71.88 39.98
N THR A 6 -19.82 70.97 40.94
CA THR A 6 -18.81 69.92 40.91
C THR A 6 -19.23 68.85 39.91
N SER A 7 -18.62 68.86 38.73
CA SER A 7 -18.73 67.76 37.76
C SER A 7 -18.02 66.52 38.30
N PRO A 8 -18.70 65.37 38.51
CA PRO A 8 -18.03 64.15 38.91
C PRO A 8 -17.19 63.64 37.74
N LEU A 9 -15.87 63.60 37.91
CA LEU A 9 -14.97 62.87 37.02
C LEU A 9 -15.26 61.39 37.21
N LEU A 10 -16.25 60.89 36.46
CA LEU A 10 -16.53 59.47 36.34
C LEU A 10 -15.25 58.79 35.86
N ARG A 11 -14.81 57.86 36.71
CA ARG A 11 -13.68 56.92 36.66
C ARG A 11 -13.63 56.11 35.35
N GLN A 12 -13.42 56.78 34.22
CA GLN A 12 -13.41 56.21 32.86
C GLN A 12 -12.14 55.39 32.55
N ASP A 13 -11.05 55.58 33.29
CA ASP A 13 -9.77 54.91 32.99
C ASP A 13 -9.77 53.42 33.37
N GLY A 14 -10.54 53.02 34.38
CA GLY A 14 -10.59 51.63 34.85
C GLY A 14 -11.37 50.69 33.93
N ILE A 15 -12.42 51.20 33.26
CA ILE A 15 -13.27 50.40 32.38
C ILE A 15 -12.52 50.10 31.07
N SER A 16 -11.82 51.08 30.52
CA SER A 16 -10.99 50.91 29.31
C SER A 16 -9.94 49.82 29.50
N LEU A 17 -9.31 49.78 30.67
CA LEU A 17 -8.31 48.76 31.03
C LEU A 17 -8.93 47.35 31.12
N LEU A 18 -10.13 47.23 31.71
CA LEU A 18 -10.88 45.98 31.75
C LEU A 18 -11.27 45.49 30.34
N VAL A 19 -11.75 46.38 29.47
CA VAL A 19 -12.12 46.03 28.09
C VAL A 19 -10.91 45.52 27.31
N VAL A 20 -9.75 46.17 27.44
CA VAL A 20 -8.51 45.71 26.79
C VAL A 20 -8.05 44.36 27.33
N LEU A 21 -8.12 44.13 28.65
CA LEU A 21 -7.79 42.85 29.28
C LEU A 21 -8.71 41.72 28.78
N VAL A 22 -10.01 41.97 28.68
CA VAL A 22 -10.98 41.01 28.13
C VAL A 22 -10.70 40.74 26.65
N MET A 23 -10.37 41.76 25.87
CA MET A 23 -10.04 41.60 24.45
C MET A 23 -8.77 40.76 24.25
N LEU A 24 -7.73 40.99 25.06
CA LEU A 24 -6.50 40.20 25.08
C LEU A 24 -6.76 38.74 25.50
N ALA A 25 -7.64 38.53 26.49
CA ALA A 25 -8.03 37.18 26.91
C ALA A 25 -8.77 36.43 25.79
N ILE A 26 -9.71 37.10 25.10
CA ILE A 26 -10.43 36.52 23.95
C ILE A 26 -9.45 36.20 22.82
N LEU A 27 -8.52 37.10 22.51
CA LEU A 27 -7.48 36.86 21.50
C LEU A 27 -6.61 35.65 21.90
N GLY A 28 -6.15 35.58 23.14
CA GLY A 28 -5.37 34.45 23.65
C GLY A 28 -6.11 33.11 23.56
N LEU A 29 -7.40 33.09 23.89
CA LEU A 29 -8.23 31.89 23.78
C LEU A 29 -8.49 31.49 22.32
N SER A 30 -8.66 32.46 21.41
CA SER A 30 -8.94 32.19 20.00
C SER A 30 -7.79 31.48 19.28
N LEU A 31 -6.53 31.70 19.68
CA LEU A 31 -5.36 31.03 19.10
C LEU A 31 -5.24 29.55 19.53
N GLY A 32 -5.87 29.14 20.63
CA GLY A 32 -5.75 27.79 21.18
C GLY A 32 -6.46 26.68 20.39
N LEU A 33 -7.37 27.03 19.47
CA LEU A 33 -8.25 26.08 18.79
C LEU A 33 -7.63 25.41 17.54
N ALA A 34 -6.44 25.82 17.08
CA ALA A 34 -5.86 25.36 15.82
C ALA A 34 -4.93 24.13 15.91
N GLY A 35 -4.65 23.61 17.11
CA GLY A 35 -3.58 22.61 17.31
C GLY A 35 -3.93 21.15 16.99
N SER A 36 -5.19 20.75 17.13
CA SER A 36 -5.56 19.32 17.10
C SER A 36 -5.61 18.69 15.69
N THR A 37 -5.73 19.49 14.63
CA THR A 37 -5.87 19.00 13.25
C THR A 37 -4.55 18.54 12.62
N TRP A 38 -3.42 19.01 13.12
CA TRP A 38 -2.11 18.78 12.49
C TRP A 38 -1.68 17.32 12.52
N LYS A 39 -1.87 16.61 13.64
CA LYS A 39 -1.51 15.18 13.75
C LYS A 39 -2.27 14.34 12.74
N THR A 40 -3.57 14.57 12.60
CA THR A 40 -4.43 13.86 11.64
C THR A 40 -4.04 14.16 10.19
N VAL A 41 -3.73 15.42 9.87
CA VAL A 41 -3.29 15.80 8.52
C VAL A 41 -1.98 15.12 8.15
N VAL A 42 -1.01 15.11 9.07
CA VAL A 42 0.29 14.45 8.86
C VAL A 42 0.14 12.94 8.73
N GLN A 43 -0.69 12.32 9.58
CA GLN A 43 -0.88 10.88 9.52
C GLN A 43 -1.60 10.45 8.23
N ARG A 44 -2.59 11.22 7.74
CA ARG A 44 -3.20 11.00 6.42
C ARG A 44 -2.21 11.17 5.26
N SER A 45 -1.29 12.12 5.33
CA SER A 45 -0.27 12.29 4.28
C SER A 45 0.72 11.12 4.28
N LYS A 46 1.16 10.67 5.46
CA LYS A 46 1.96 9.46 5.61
C LYS A 46 1.25 8.22 5.08
N GLU A 47 -0.05 8.10 5.31
CA GLU A 47 -0.87 6.98 4.82
C GLU A 47 -0.95 6.93 3.29
N ALA A 48 -1.19 8.07 2.65
CA ALA A 48 -1.16 8.16 1.19
C ALA A 48 0.23 7.80 0.64
N GLU A 49 1.28 8.22 1.33
CA GLU A 49 2.65 7.87 0.97
C GLU A 49 2.97 6.38 1.22
N LEU A 50 2.40 5.77 2.27
CA LEU A 50 2.53 4.35 2.56
C LEU A 50 1.95 3.52 1.42
N LEU A 51 0.74 3.87 0.96
CA LEU A 51 0.10 3.22 -0.19
C LEU A 51 0.94 3.36 -1.46
N PHE A 52 1.44 4.57 -1.72
CA PHE A 52 2.28 4.81 -2.89
C PHE A 52 3.58 3.99 -2.84
N ARG A 53 4.34 4.06 -1.74
CA ARG A 53 5.62 3.37 -1.57
C ARG A 53 5.44 1.85 -1.55
N GLY A 54 4.40 1.35 -0.89
CA GLY A 54 4.06 -0.08 -0.87
C GLY A 54 3.68 -0.63 -2.24
N ASP A 55 2.90 0.12 -3.03
CA ASP A 55 2.57 -0.25 -4.42
C ASP A 55 3.82 -0.26 -5.32
N GLN A 56 4.76 0.67 -5.13
CA GLN A 56 6.05 0.63 -5.85
C GLN A 56 6.82 -0.66 -5.57
N TYR A 57 6.85 -1.14 -4.32
CA TYR A 57 7.49 -2.41 -3.99
C TYR A 57 6.77 -3.60 -4.63
N ARG A 58 5.44 -3.67 -4.55
CA ARG A 58 4.65 -4.74 -5.19
C ARG A 58 4.93 -4.79 -6.70
N LYS A 59 4.85 -3.64 -7.39
CA LYS A 59 5.11 -3.54 -8.83
C LYS A 59 6.55 -3.89 -9.20
N ALA A 60 7.52 -3.52 -8.36
CA ALA A 60 8.91 -3.88 -8.57
C ALA A 60 9.12 -5.40 -8.46
N ILE A 61 8.51 -6.05 -7.47
CA ILE A 61 8.55 -7.51 -7.29
C ILE A 61 7.86 -8.22 -8.46
N GLU A 62 6.70 -7.73 -8.90
CA GLU A 62 6.00 -8.22 -10.08
C GLU A 62 6.88 -8.12 -11.34
N SER A 63 7.47 -6.94 -11.57
CA SER A 63 8.39 -6.71 -12.68
C SER A 63 9.55 -7.69 -12.63
N TYR A 64 10.22 -7.83 -11.48
CA TYR A 64 11.32 -8.77 -11.28
C TYR A 64 10.93 -10.23 -11.55
N ALA A 65 9.74 -10.65 -11.12
CA ALA A 65 9.23 -11.99 -11.36
C ALA A 65 8.81 -12.25 -12.81
N SER A 66 8.38 -11.19 -13.53
CA SER A 66 7.97 -11.26 -14.93
C SER A 66 9.13 -11.37 -15.91
N VAL A 67 10.34 -10.93 -15.52
CA VAL A 67 11.52 -11.03 -16.36
C VAL A 67 11.95 -12.49 -16.48
N LYS A 68 12.00 -12.99 -17.72
CA LYS A 68 12.47 -14.34 -18.03
C LYS A 68 13.99 -14.39 -17.97
N HIS A 69 14.53 -15.34 -17.22
CA HIS A 69 15.96 -15.63 -17.20
C HIS A 69 16.19 -17.15 -17.24
N GLY A 70 16.94 -17.63 -18.23
CA GLY A 70 17.27 -19.05 -18.36
C GLY A 70 16.08 -20.01 -18.52
N GLY A 71 14.93 -19.53 -19.01
CA GLY A 71 13.70 -20.34 -19.19
C GLY A 71 12.83 -20.48 -17.94
N ALA A 72 13.31 -20.08 -16.77
CA ALA A 72 12.50 -19.99 -15.55
C ALA A 72 11.79 -18.62 -15.50
N SER A 73 10.47 -18.64 -15.27
CA SER A 73 9.64 -17.44 -15.02
C SER A 73 9.13 -17.49 -13.58
N GLY A 74 8.95 -16.34 -12.93
CA GLY A 74 8.33 -16.28 -11.60
C GLY A 74 9.27 -16.42 -10.41
N MET A 75 10.59 -16.25 -10.58
CA MET A 75 11.51 -16.27 -9.45
C MET A 75 11.52 -14.91 -8.73
N LEU A 76 11.05 -14.90 -7.48
CA LEU A 76 11.03 -13.74 -6.59
C LEU A 76 12.45 -13.31 -6.15
N PRO A 77 12.64 -12.04 -5.75
CA PRO A 77 13.92 -11.52 -5.29
C PRO A 77 14.33 -12.10 -3.94
N ALA A 78 15.64 -12.28 -3.73
CA ALA A 78 16.18 -12.77 -2.47
C ALA A 78 16.37 -11.63 -1.47
N LYS A 79 16.71 -10.45 -1.97
CA LYS A 79 16.97 -9.23 -1.21
C LYS A 79 16.28 -8.04 -1.88
N LEU A 80 16.00 -6.97 -1.14
CA LEU A 80 15.41 -5.78 -1.75
C LEU A 80 16.37 -5.09 -2.72
N GLU A 81 17.68 -5.23 -2.51
CA GLU A 81 18.72 -4.68 -3.37
C GLU A 81 18.68 -5.28 -4.78
N ASP A 82 18.19 -6.52 -4.92
CA ASP A 82 17.98 -7.17 -6.23
C ASP A 82 16.96 -6.40 -7.09
N LEU A 83 16.04 -5.64 -6.47
CA LEU A 83 15.09 -4.79 -7.18
C LEU A 83 15.74 -3.51 -7.72
N LEU A 84 16.82 -3.03 -7.10
CA LEU A 84 17.58 -1.89 -7.60
C LEU A 84 18.49 -2.28 -8.75
N ARG A 85 19.09 -3.48 -8.66
CA ARG A 85 19.99 -4.00 -9.68
C ARG A 85 19.84 -5.50 -9.74
N ASP A 86 19.21 -5.98 -10.80
CA ASP A 86 19.04 -7.42 -11.00
C ASP A 86 20.41 -8.07 -11.32
N PRO A 87 20.93 -8.98 -10.46
CA PRO A 87 22.21 -9.66 -10.70
C PRO A 87 22.13 -10.69 -11.83
N ARG A 88 20.93 -11.03 -12.32
CA ARG A 88 20.74 -12.00 -13.41
C ARG A 88 21.17 -11.46 -14.76
N PHE A 89 21.26 -10.14 -14.92
CA PHE A 89 21.62 -9.52 -16.18
C PHE A 89 23.02 -8.89 -16.10
N PRO A 90 23.85 -9.04 -17.15
CA PRO A 90 25.14 -8.36 -17.20
C PRO A 90 25.00 -6.83 -17.29
N GLY A 91 23.85 -6.34 -17.76
CA GLY A 91 23.48 -4.92 -17.77
C GLY A 91 22.71 -4.48 -16.51
N VAL A 92 22.62 -3.17 -16.29
CA VAL A 92 21.86 -2.61 -15.15
C VAL A 92 20.36 -2.63 -15.47
N VAL A 93 19.65 -3.62 -14.92
CA VAL A 93 18.18 -3.67 -14.92
C VAL A 93 17.67 -3.21 -13.56
N ARG A 94 16.83 -2.17 -13.55
CA ARG A 94 16.24 -1.61 -12.33
C ARG A 94 14.73 -1.80 -12.33
N HIS A 95 14.19 -2.36 -11.26
CA HIS A 95 12.74 -2.53 -11.05
C HIS A 95 12.15 -1.48 -10.11
N ILE A 96 12.99 -0.84 -9.29
CA ILE A 96 12.62 0.27 -8.42
C ILE A 96 13.66 1.40 -8.52
N ARG A 97 13.22 2.65 -8.36
CA ARG A 97 14.11 3.82 -8.46
C ARG A 97 15.06 3.93 -7.27
N LYS A 98 14.56 3.65 -6.07
CA LYS A 98 15.28 3.67 -4.79
C LYS A 98 14.54 2.80 -3.78
N LEU A 99 15.24 2.37 -2.73
CA LEU A 99 14.57 1.76 -1.58
C LEU A 99 13.91 2.87 -0.76
N TYR A 100 12.60 2.76 -0.60
CA TYR A 100 11.80 3.69 0.19
C TYR A 100 11.76 3.22 1.64
N LYS A 101 11.86 4.18 2.56
CA LYS A 101 11.61 3.99 3.99
C LYS A 101 10.11 3.92 4.26
N ASP A 102 9.72 3.30 5.36
CA ASP A 102 8.35 3.32 5.85
C ASP A 102 8.01 4.74 6.36
N PRO A 103 6.99 5.43 5.82
CA PRO A 103 6.61 6.77 6.26
C PRO A 103 5.98 6.81 7.67
N MET A 104 5.46 5.68 8.17
CA MET A 104 4.87 5.61 9.50
C MET A 104 5.97 5.57 10.57
N THR A 105 6.86 4.58 10.47
CA THR A 105 7.93 4.33 11.45
C THR A 105 9.22 5.10 11.17
N GLY A 106 9.45 5.55 9.94
CA GLY A 106 10.72 6.14 9.48
C GLY A 106 11.82 5.10 9.22
N GLY A 107 11.56 3.82 9.51
CA GLY A 107 12.48 2.71 9.33
C GLY A 107 12.40 2.08 7.94
N ASP A 108 12.94 0.87 7.82
CA ASP A 108 12.72 0.03 6.63
C ASP A 108 11.39 -0.71 6.74
N PHE A 109 10.82 -1.05 5.59
CA PHE A 109 9.64 -1.91 5.56
C PHE A 109 9.99 -3.33 6.01
N GLU A 110 9.04 -3.98 6.67
CA GLU A 110 9.15 -5.40 7.00
C GLU A 110 8.90 -6.26 5.76
N LEU A 111 9.64 -7.37 5.68
CA LEU A 111 9.68 -8.22 4.48
C LEU A 111 8.78 -9.43 4.65
N ILE A 112 7.89 -9.63 3.69
CA ILE A 112 7.05 -10.83 3.62
C ILE A 112 7.78 -11.84 2.74
N LYS A 113 8.27 -12.90 3.38
CA LYS A 113 8.95 -14.01 2.70
C LYS A 113 8.02 -15.22 2.58
N ASP A 114 8.21 -16.00 1.53
CA ASP A 114 7.41 -17.19 1.28
C ASP A 114 8.30 -18.44 1.17
N PRO A 115 8.16 -19.42 2.08
CA PRO A 115 8.93 -20.66 2.04
C PRO A 115 8.75 -21.44 0.74
N ARG A 116 7.58 -21.35 0.09
CA ARG A 116 7.28 -22.06 -1.17
C ARG A 116 8.19 -21.61 -2.32
N TYR A 117 8.76 -20.41 -2.22
CA TYR A 117 9.68 -19.85 -3.20
C TYR A 117 11.12 -19.84 -2.69
N GLY A 118 11.47 -20.64 -1.68
CA GLY A 118 12.84 -20.67 -1.11
C GLY A 118 13.12 -19.46 -0.22
N ASN A 119 12.12 -19.05 0.58
CA ASN A 119 12.19 -17.90 1.50
C ASN A 119 12.49 -16.57 0.79
N ARG A 120 11.99 -16.43 -0.44
CA ARG A 120 12.12 -15.21 -1.26
C ARG A 120 11.08 -14.17 -0.86
N ILE A 121 11.39 -12.91 -1.12
CA ILE A 121 10.55 -11.77 -0.76
C ILE A 121 9.40 -11.67 -1.76
N LYS A 122 8.16 -11.79 -1.26
CA LYS A 122 6.93 -11.65 -2.06
C LYS A 122 6.20 -10.33 -1.84
N GLY A 123 6.58 -9.58 -0.80
CA GLY A 123 5.90 -8.34 -0.46
C GLY A 123 6.54 -7.64 0.73
N VAL A 124 5.93 -6.52 1.09
CA VAL A 124 6.36 -5.68 2.21
C VAL A 124 5.15 -5.17 3.01
N TYR A 125 5.37 -4.79 4.27
CA TYR A 125 4.37 -4.13 5.12
C TYR A 125 5.05 -3.16 6.11
N SER A 126 4.28 -2.24 6.68
CA SER A 126 4.75 -1.32 7.72
C SER A 126 4.66 -2.01 9.10
N SER A 127 5.64 -1.81 9.97
CA SER A 127 5.62 -2.35 11.33
C SER A 127 4.78 -1.50 12.32
N SER A 128 4.21 -0.38 11.88
CA SER A 128 3.39 0.48 12.72
C SER A 128 2.06 -0.16 13.14
N ASP A 129 1.78 -0.13 14.45
CA ASP A 129 0.50 -0.52 15.07
C ASP A 129 -0.59 0.56 14.95
N GLU A 130 -0.34 1.69 14.28
CA GLU A 130 -1.33 2.75 14.13
C GLU A 130 -2.52 2.30 13.26
N ALA A 131 -3.72 2.76 13.62
CA ALA A 131 -4.94 2.47 12.89
C ALA A 131 -5.03 3.31 11.59
N PRO A 132 -5.37 2.68 10.44
CA PRO A 132 -5.59 3.40 9.20
C PRO A 132 -6.82 4.32 9.23
N PHE A 133 -6.76 5.47 8.56
CA PHE A 133 -7.94 6.30 8.34
C PHE A 133 -8.77 5.87 7.12
N LYS A 134 -8.13 5.34 6.08
CA LYS A 134 -8.83 4.90 4.86
C LYS A 134 -9.45 3.52 5.05
N ALA A 135 -10.78 3.50 5.07
CA ALA A 135 -11.58 2.27 5.13
C ALA A 135 -12.11 1.81 3.75
N GLY A 136 -11.81 2.51 2.65
CA GLY A 136 -12.43 2.18 1.36
C GLY A 136 -11.84 2.89 0.14
N GLY A 137 -12.38 2.54 -1.04
CA GLY A 137 -11.87 3.02 -2.33
C GLY A 137 -10.47 2.48 -2.63
N PHE A 138 -10.25 1.21 -2.31
CA PHE A 138 -9.03 0.48 -2.66
C PHE A 138 -9.23 -0.24 -4.00
N PRO A 139 -8.17 -0.35 -4.82
CA PRO A 139 -8.14 -1.28 -5.95
C PRO A 139 -8.38 -2.73 -5.50
N GLN A 140 -8.79 -3.61 -6.43
CA GLN A 140 -9.09 -5.00 -6.12
C GLN A 140 -7.91 -5.73 -5.48
N GLU A 141 -6.67 -5.42 -5.88
CA GLU A 141 -5.46 -6.01 -5.27
C GLU A 141 -5.28 -5.67 -3.78
N TYR A 142 -5.98 -4.65 -3.27
CA TYR A 142 -5.89 -4.15 -1.90
C TYR A 142 -7.25 -4.15 -1.17
N ALA A 143 -8.21 -4.94 -1.64
CA ALA A 143 -9.54 -4.99 -1.05
C ALA A 143 -9.53 -5.36 0.44
N THR A 144 -8.55 -6.16 0.89
CA THR A 144 -8.38 -6.56 2.29
C THR A 144 -8.00 -5.40 3.21
N PHE A 145 -7.45 -4.30 2.67
CA PHE A 145 -6.99 -3.15 3.47
C PHE A 145 -8.15 -2.38 4.12
N ALA A 146 -9.36 -2.49 3.55
CA ALA A 146 -10.56 -1.85 4.08
C ALA A 146 -10.95 -2.31 5.49
N ASN A 147 -10.57 -3.54 5.87
CA ASN A 147 -10.89 -4.13 7.17
C ASN A 147 -9.67 -4.24 8.09
N ALA A 148 -8.58 -3.54 7.76
CA ALA A 148 -7.36 -3.57 8.54
C ALA A 148 -7.51 -2.76 9.84
N GLU A 149 -7.09 -3.35 10.96
CA GLU A 149 -7.05 -2.66 12.25
C GLU A 149 -5.76 -1.84 12.42
N SER A 150 -4.69 -2.24 11.72
CA SER A 150 -3.37 -1.62 11.77
C SER A 150 -2.71 -1.51 10.40
N TYR A 151 -1.68 -0.67 10.27
CA TYR A 151 -0.84 -0.65 9.07
C TYR A 151 -0.03 -1.93 8.86
N GLN A 152 0.06 -2.83 9.85
CA GLN A 152 0.69 -4.15 9.67
C GLN A 152 -0.14 -5.07 8.77
N ASP A 153 -1.45 -4.86 8.74
CA ASP A 153 -2.37 -5.64 7.90
C ASP A 153 -2.36 -5.18 6.44
N TRP A 154 -1.81 -3.98 6.18
CA TRP A 154 -1.59 -3.47 4.83
C TRP A 154 -0.37 -4.13 4.20
N LYS A 155 -0.58 -5.36 3.76
CA LYS A 155 0.44 -6.23 3.16
C LYS A 155 0.46 -6.07 1.65
N PHE A 156 1.49 -5.40 1.14
CA PHE A 156 1.70 -5.20 -0.29
C PHE A 156 2.37 -6.43 -0.90
N ILE A 157 1.57 -7.42 -1.29
CA ILE A 157 2.05 -8.72 -1.77
C ILE A 157 1.83 -8.85 -3.28
N TYR A 158 2.82 -9.42 -3.97
CA TYR A 158 2.66 -9.98 -5.30
C TYR A 158 2.62 -11.51 -5.20
N GLU A 159 1.53 -12.12 -5.66
CA GLU A 159 1.45 -13.57 -5.82
C GLU A 159 1.74 -13.93 -7.28
N PRO A 160 2.86 -14.60 -7.58
CA PRO A 160 3.10 -15.07 -8.93
C PRO A 160 2.02 -16.10 -9.29
N LYS A 161 1.37 -15.91 -10.44
CA LYS A 161 0.48 -16.93 -11.00
C LYS A 161 1.32 -18.19 -11.18
N GLN A 162 1.02 -19.25 -10.42
CA GLN A 162 1.69 -20.54 -10.60
C GLN A 162 1.64 -20.87 -12.09
N PRO A 163 2.77 -21.27 -12.71
CA PRO A 163 2.72 -21.77 -14.07
C PRO A 163 1.71 -22.90 -14.04
N GLN A 164 0.57 -22.70 -14.71
CA GLN A 164 -0.52 -23.66 -14.82
C GLN A 164 0.16 -25.00 -15.08
N GLN A 165 0.13 -25.87 -14.06
CA GLN A 165 0.64 -27.22 -14.18
C GLN A 165 -0.11 -27.74 -15.39
N ARG A 166 0.60 -27.91 -16.51
CA ARG A 166 0.02 -28.56 -17.68
C ARG A 166 -0.45 -29.88 -17.12
N ARG A 167 -1.76 -30.02 -16.85
CA ARG A 167 -2.35 -31.31 -16.59
C ARG A 167 -1.80 -32.15 -17.74
N PRO A 168 -1.06 -33.25 -17.50
CA PRO A 168 -0.81 -34.17 -18.58
C PRO A 168 -2.20 -34.45 -19.16
N ALA A 169 -2.40 -34.07 -20.42
CA ALA A 169 -3.59 -34.48 -21.14
C ALA A 169 -3.63 -35.99 -20.93
N GLY A 170 -4.66 -36.44 -20.22
CA GLY A 170 -4.78 -37.82 -19.83
C GLY A 170 -4.55 -38.68 -21.06
N SER A 171 -3.68 -39.67 -20.91
CA SER A 171 -3.65 -40.86 -21.75
C SER A 171 -5.08 -41.41 -21.81
N GLY A 172 -5.81 -41.03 -22.84
CA GLY A 172 -7.23 -41.30 -23.02
C GLY A 172 -7.50 -41.59 -24.49
N GLN A 173 -7.72 -42.88 -24.76
CA GLN A 173 -8.28 -43.49 -25.96
C GLN A 173 -7.56 -43.26 -27.30
N GLN A 174 -6.76 -44.27 -27.64
CA GLN A 174 -6.64 -44.78 -29.00
C GLN A 174 -8.06 -45.00 -29.58
N PRO A 175 -8.41 -44.44 -30.75
CA PRO A 175 -9.70 -44.70 -31.37
C PRO A 175 -9.82 -46.20 -31.70
N PRO A 176 -11.00 -46.83 -31.50
CA PRO A 176 -11.19 -48.21 -31.90
C PRO A 176 -10.93 -48.32 -33.41
N ALA A 177 -10.10 -49.28 -33.77
CA ALA A 177 -9.86 -49.66 -35.16
C ALA A 177 -11.23 -49.85 -35.84
N SER A 178 -11.50 -49.00 -36.82
CA SER A 178 -12.61 -49.12 -37.74
C SER A 178 -12.58 -50.52 -38.34
N GLY A 179 -13.57 -51.34 -37.95
CA GLY A 179 -13.77 -52.67 -38.50
C GLY A 179 -13.89 -52.58 -40.02
N HIS A 180 -13.06 -53.36 -40.70
CA HIS A 180 -13.20 -53.61 -42.13
C HIS A 180 -14.55 -54.31 -42.37
N PRO A 181 -15.43 -53.82 -43.26
CA PRO A 181 -16.52 -54.63 -43.74
C PRO A 181 -15.94 -55.69 -44.69
N VAL A 182 -16.00 -56.95 -44.28
CA VAL A 182 -15.81 -58.09 -45.19
C VAL A 182 -16.96 -58.09 -46.17
N PHE A 183 -16.70 -57.70 -47.43
CA PHE A 183 -17.61 -57.95 -48.53
C PHE A 183 -17.59 -59.45 -48.85
N GLN A 184 -18.66 -60.15 -48.47
CA GLN A 184 -18.93 -61.51 -48.91
C GLN A 184 -19.49 -61.44 -50.34
N GLY A 185 -18.61 -61.61 -51.32
CA GLY A 185 -18.99 -61.79 -52.72
C GLY A 185 -19.64 -63.15 -52.92
N GLY A 186 -20.96 -63.15 -53.10
CA GLY A 186 -21.69 -64.26 -53.71
C GLY A 186 -21.93 -63.97 -55.20
N GLN A 187 -21.39 -64.82 -56.06
CA GLN A 187 -21.87 -65.25 -57.39
C GLN A 187 -20.73 -66.07 -58.02
N ALA A 188 -20.90 -67.37 -58.26
CA ALA A 188 -21.65 -68.01 -59.34
C ALA A 188 -20.65 -68.71 -60.29
N ASN A 189 -20.57 -70.04 -60.18
CA ASN A 189 -20.73 -71.00 -61.28
C ASN A 189 -20.80 -72.41 -60.69
#